data_AF-A0A1G1I4F5-F1
#
_entry.id   AF-A0A1G1I4F5-F1
#
_cell.length_a   1.000
_cell.length_b   1.000
_cell.length_c   1.000
_cell.angle_alpha   90.00
_cell.angle_beta   90.00
_cell.angle_gamma   90.00
#
_symmetry.space_group_name_H-M   'P 1'
#
loop_
_entity.id
_entity.type
_entity.pdbx_description
1 polymer ?
#
loop_
_entity_poly.entity_id
_entity_poly.type
_entity_poly.pdbx_seq_one_letter_code
_entity_poly.pdbx_strand_id
1 'polypeptide(L)'
;MDEDEWEAGKQRMTELVRAMSPEVTVVIPTRPTSGMFLIALARGKAKKFLSVSEDDLIDLVEDHAIETEVQARIKGALDELSGTG
;
A
#
# COMPACT_ATOMS: atom_id res chain seq x y z
N MET A 1 16.25 7.31 10.71
CA MET A 1 15.04 6.97 9.96
C MET A 1 13.93 7.26 10.90
N ASP A 2 13.39 8.45 10.73
CA ASP A 2 12.53 9.11 11.69
C ASP A 2 11.12 8.56 11.49
N GLU A 3 10.39 8.35 12.58
CA GLU A 3 9.05 7.75 12.60
C GLU A 3 8.09 8.41 11.59
N ASP A 4 8.29 9.70 11.33
CA ASP A 4 7.48 10.55 10.49
C ASP A 4 7.59 10.30 8.96
N GLU A 5 8.75 9.85 8.45
CA GLU A 5 8.96 9.73 6.99
C GLU A 5 8.10 8.63 6.38
N TRP A 6 8.03 7.48 7.06
CA TRP A 6 7.21 6.36 6.63
C TRP A 6 5.74 6.61 6.94
N GLU A 7 5.38 7.39 7.97
CA GLU A 7 3.98 7.79 8.22
C GLU A 7 3.37 8.53 7.02
N ALA A 8 4.13 9.44 6.40
CA ALA A 8 3.70 10.14 5.19
C ALA A 8 3.45 9.16 4.02
N GLY A 9 4.37 8.22 3.80
CA GLY A 9 4.22 7.17 2.79
C GLY A 9 3.02 6.25 3.02
N LYS A 10 2.77 5.86 4.28
CA LYS A 10 1.58 5.07 4.66
C LYS A 10 0.30 5.82 4.35
N GLN A 11 0.26 7.10 4.71
CA GLN A 11 -0.91 7.94 4.52
C GLN A 11 -1.19 8.10 3.02
N ARG A 12 -0.16 8.43 2.23
CA ARG A 12 -0.25 8.54 0.78
C ARG A 12 -0.76 7.26 0.14
N MET A 13 -0.21 6.10 0.51
CA MET A 13 -0.67 4.83 -0.05
C MET A 13 -2.10 4.50 0.35
N THR A 14 -2.50 4.79 1.59
CA THR A 14 -3.88 4.60 2.04
C THR A 14 -4.85 5.49 1.25
N GLU A 15 -4.48 6.74 0.99
CA GLU A 15 -5.25 7.65 0.14
C GLU A 15 -5.37 7.14 -1.30
N LEU A 16 -4.27 6.64 -1.89
CA LEU A 16 -4.28 6.09 -3.24
C LEU A 16 -5.21 4.88 -3.37
N VAL A 17 -5.11 3.91 -2.46
CA VAL A 17 -6.00 2.75 -2.45
C VAL A 17 -7.45 3.18 -2.27
N ARG A 18 -7.71 4.10 -1.34
CA ARG A 18 -9.07 4.59 -1.05
C ARG A 18 -9.65 5.40 -2.22
N ALA A 19 -8.82 6.14 -2.95
CA ALA A 19 -9.21 6.86 -4.16
C ALA A 19 -9.54 5.90 -5.32
N MET A 20 -8.79 4.79 -5.43
CA MET A 20 -9.05 3.76 -6.45
C MET A 20 -10.24 2.86 -6.09
N SER A 21 -10.38 2.49 -4.82
CA SER A 21 -11.38 1.54 -4.34
C SER A 21 -11.68 1.81 -2.86
N PRO A 22 -12.71 2.62 -2.56
CA PRO A 22 -13.08 2.95 -1.18
C PRO A 22 -13.60 1.73 -0.38
N GLU A 23 -13.93 0.63 -1.05
CA GLU A 23 -14.36 -0.63 -0.46
C GLU A 23 -13.18 -1.46 0.09
N VAL A 24 -11.95 -1.08 -0.24
CA VAL A 24 -10.73 -1.78 0.21
C VAL A 24 -10.21 -1.12 1.46
N THR A 25 -10.08 -1.93 2.51
CA THR A 25 -9.40 -1.57 3.75
C THR A 25 -7.91 -1.81 3.61
N VAL A 26 -7.12 -0.74 3.72
CA VAL A 26 -5.67 -0.83 3.83
C VAL A 26 -5.29 -0.93 5.30
N VAL A 27 -4.47 -1.92 5.65
CA VAL A 27 -3.90 -2.05 6.99
C VAL A 27 -2.39 -2.04 6.85
N ILE A 28 -1.75 -1.01 7.40
CA ILE A 28 -0.30 -0.88 7.42
C ILE A 28 0.17 -1.01 8.89
N PRO A 29 1.07 -1.94 9.22
CA PRO A 29 1.55 -2.09 10.59
C PRO A 29 2.34 -0.86 11.05
N THR A 30 2.26 -0.58 12.35
CA THR A 30 2.98 0.52 13.01
C THR A 30 4.48 0.30 13.10
N ARG A 31 5.01 -0.89 12.81
CA ARG A 31 6.44 -1.15 12.73
C ARG A 31 6.76 -2.11 11.58
N PRO A 32 7.85 -1.86 10.83
CA PRO A 32 8.34 -2.83 9.88
C PRO A 32 8.87 -4.05 10.62
N THR A 33 8.73 -5.23 10.03
CA THR A 33 9.33 -6.46 10.55
C THR A 33 10.53 -6.80 9.68
N SER A 34 11.73 -6.64 10.22
CA SER A 34 12.99 -6.85 9.49
C SER A 34 13.18 -5.92 8.27
N GLY A 35 12.72 -4.66 8.36
CA GLY A 35 12.85 -3.66 7.29
C GLY A 35 11.75 -3.68 6.22
N MET A 36 10.70 -4.48 6.43
CA MET A 36 9.58 -4.61 5.49
C MET A 36 8.25 -4.29 6.16
N PHE A 37 7.43 -3.46 5.51
CA PHE A 37 6.02 -3.25 5.82
C PHE A 37 5.15 -4.25 5.08
N LEU A 38 4.35 -5.01 5.83
CA LEU A 38 3.36 -5.93 5.28
C LEU A 38 2.01 -5.23 5.21
N ILE A 39 1.69 -4.74 4.02
CA ILE A 39 0.53 -3.91 3.76
C ILE A 39 -0.61 -4.80 3.30
N ALA A 40 -1.61 -4.92 4.16
CA ALA A 40 -2.74 -5.79 3.90
C ALA A 40 -3.88 -5.00 3.25
N LEU A 41 -4.22 -5.40 2.03
CA LEU A 41 -5.39 -4.92 1.30
C LEU A 41 -6.53 -5.91 1.52
N ALA A 42 -7.55 -5.54 2.28
CA ALA A 42 -8.72 -6.36 2.53
C ALA A 42 -9.95 -5.77 1.82
N ARG A 43 -10.65 -6.57 1.04
CA ARG A 43 -11.87 -6.18 0.33
C ARG A 43 -12.95 -7.24 0.54
N GLY A 44 -13.86 -6.97 1.49
CA GLY A 44 -14.87 -7.94 1.90
C GLY A 44 -14.25 -9.25 2.41
N LYS A 45 -14.47 -10.35 1.70
CA LYS A 45 -13.91 -11.69 2.03
C LYS A 45 -12.53 -11.96 1.42
N ALA A 46 -12.09 -11.13 0.48
CA ALA A 46 -10.82 -11.30 -0.20
C ALA A 46 -9.75 -10.42 0.46
N LYS A 47 -8.54 -10.96 0.66
CA LYS A 47 -7.43 -10.23 1.28
C LYS A 47 -6.14 -10.53 0.53
N LYS A 48 -5.41 -9.47 0.19
CA LYS A 48 -4.08 -9.54 -0.44
C LYS A 48 -3.07 -8.87 0.50
N PHE A 49 -1.84 -9.30 0.44
CA PHE A 49 -0.74 -8.71 1.19
C PHE A 49 0.32 -8.24 0.19
N LEU A 50 0.79 -7.00 0.35
CA LEU A 50 1.94 -6.46 -0.35
C LEU A 50 3.07 -6.26 0.66
N SER A 51 4.27 -6.69 0.29
CA SER A 51 5.49 -6.36 1.02
C SER A 51 6.08 -5.10 0.40
N VAL A 52 6.26 -4.06 1.20
CA VAL A 52 6.86 -2.78 0.79
C VAL A 52 8.02 -2.48 1.73
N SER A 53 9.18 -2.12 1.18
CA SER A 53 10.35 -1.78 1.98
C SER A 53 10.16 -0.42 2.67
N GLU A 54 10.96 -0.13 3.70
CA GLU A 54 11.00 1.21 4.30
C GLU A 54 11.33 2.29 3.25
N ASP A 55 12.33 2.01 2.42
CA ASP A 55 12.82 2.87 1.33
C ASP A 55 11.70 3.15 0.32
N ASP A 56 11.09 2.11 -0.26
CA ASP A 56 9.95 2.23 -1.20
C ASP A 56 8.78 3.05 -0.63
N LEU A 57 8.54 2.98 0.68
CA LEU A 57 7.45 3.70 1.33
C LEU A 57 7.76 5.20 1.44
N ILE A 58 9.02 5.55 1.72
CA ILE A 58 9.50 6.94 1.77
C ILE A 58 9.55 7.50 0.34
N ASP A 59 10.17 6.77 -0.58
CA ASP A 59 10.21 7.10 -2.00
C ASP A 59 8.82 7.18 -2.64
N LEU A 60 7.80 6.49 -2.13
CA LEU A 60 6.44 6.65 -2.66
C LEU A 60 5.91 8.09 -2.54
N VAL A 61 6.44 8.90 -1.60
CA VAL A 61 6.06 10.30 -1.43
C VAL A 61 6.89 11.23 -2.32
N GLU A 62 8.16 10.88 -2.55
CA GLU A 62 9.14 11.73 -3.26
C GLU A 62 9.30 11.36 -4.74
N ASP A 63 9.23 10.07 -5.06
CA ASP A 63 9.45 9.46 -6.36
C ASP A 63 8.14 8.99 -7.01
N HIS A 64 7.72 9.74 -8.03
CA HIS A 64 6.51 9.49 -8.79
C HIS A 64 6.58 8.19 -9.62
N ALA A 65 7.78 7.69 -9.95
CA ALA A 65 7.93 6.42 -10.66
C ALA A 65 7.60 5.25 -9.73
N ILE A 66 8.10 5.27 -8.48
CA ILE A 66 7.72 4.31 -7.45
C ILE A 66 6.24 4.42 -7.12
N GLU A 67 5.69 5.64 -6.96
CA GLU A 67 4.25 5.84 -6.75
C GLU A 67 3.43 5.16 -7.86
N THR A 68 3.81 5.36 -9.13
CA THR A 68 3.10 4.78 -10.28
C THR A 68 3.21 3.24 -10.31
N GLU A 69 4.38 2.69 -10.01
CA GLU A 69 4.57 1.23 -9.97
C GLU A 69 3.77 0.59 -8.82
N VAL A 70 3.82 1.18 -7.63
CA VAL A 70 3.05 0.72 -6.47
C VAL A 70 1.55 0.86 -6.73
N GLN A 71 1.11 1.96 -7.33
CA GLN A 71 -0.26 2.13 -7.80
C GLN A 71 -0.67 1.06 -8.81
N ALA A 72 0.18 0.72 -9.78
CA ALA A 72 -0.10 -0.34 -10.74
C ALA A 72 -0.20 -1.71 -10.06
N ARG A 73 0.68 -2.01 -9.10
CA ARG A 73 0.64 -3.24 -8.29
C ARG A 73 -0.62 -3.32 -7.43
N ILE A 74 -0.98 -2.21 -6.76
CA ILE A 74 -2.22 -2.09 -6.00
C ILE A 74 -3.40 -2.30 -6.93
N LYS A 75 -3.49 -1.57 -8.05
CA LYS A 75 -4.57 -1.68 -9.01
C LYS A 75 -4.70 -3.10 -9.56
N GLY A 76 -3.59 -3.77 -9.88
CA GLY A 76 -3.59 -5.18 -10.27
C GLY A 76 -4.10 -6.10 -9.15
N ALA A 77 -3.67 -5.89 -7.91
CA ALA A 77 -4.18 -6.62 -6.76
C ALA A 77 -5.67 -6.33 -6.52
N LEU A 78 -6.13 -5.10 -6.68
CA LEU A 78 -7.52 -4.68 -6.58
C LEU A 78 -8.37 -5.32 -7.67
N ASP A 79 -7.86 -5.37 -8.89
CA ASP A 79 -8.49 -6.03 -10.04
C ASP A 79 -8.61 -7.53 -9.77
N GLU A 80 -7.57 -8.20 -9.26
CA GLU A 80 -7.67 -9.60 -8.83
C GLU A 80 -8.66 -9.80 -7.67
N LEU A 81 -8.70 -8.86 -6.71
CA LEU A 81 -9.71 -8.86 -5.64
C LEU A 81 -11.12 -8.61 -6.19
N SER A 82 -11.24 -8.04 -7.40
CA SER A 82 -12.50 -7.73 -8.12
C SER A 82 -12.94 -8.71 -9.17
N GLY A 83 -12.00 -9.43 -9.77
CA GLY A 83 -12.22 -10.38 -10.85
C GLY A 83 -12.73 -11.73 -10.36
N THR A 84 -13.12 -11.87 -9.10
CA THR A 84 -13.93 -13.01 -8.65
C THR A 84 -15.41 -12.66 -8.86
N GLY A 85 -15.82 -12.58 -10.13
CA GLY A 85 -17.21 -12.42 -10.57
C GLY A 85 -17.49 -13.37 -11.71
#